data_AF-A0A2P5K3I5-F1
#
_entry.id   AF-A0A2P5K3I5-F1
#
_cell.length_a   1.000
_cell.length_b   1.000
_cell.length_c   1.000
_cell.angle_alpha   90.00
_cell.angle_beta   90.00
_cell.angle_gamma   90.00
#
_symmetry.space_group_name_H-M   'P 1'
#
loop_
_entity.id
_entity.type
_entity.pdbx_description
1 polymer ?
#
loop_
_entity_poly.entity_id
_entity_poly.type
_entity_poly.pdbx_seq_one_letter_code
_entity_poly.pdbx_strand_id
1 'polypeptide(L)'
;MDMTFIIEIGQLFKSTAQSGIYIISSNLLYPVIIILIGLIVWSVIELGGFLSEWHSRHRDLWLIENGALNAGEQVRSNDYIGAMDTLRKFSSNRFLYDFINSLSRIEYDFNNTRLMQIRIEKLLQEYDTKIRKKLEKSRFVAKAAPMFGLMGTLIPMGPALLGLAQGDIQTLSDNLIIAFGTTVIGLMSGIMGYLISTVRSRWYTIDMSDMEYISEILFSDSLEYSGDIEPVVHKHIEPDIKRHIDMTTEKKGLDVVKVISGYVYFDLLFTTTGIIIARTAGSILGNPLVFIIICGLLNVVVIAANIVGYTVVPLYLYLVFINILMVMIFMVIWYMTKERAAKKSHALSMLSPDDIMKSDPHNTKVNYVDIQEINITRSVIKILTNNGWIKVGRMSSYDYMGIIQASPISVTIGDEK
;
A
#
# COMPACT_ATOMS: atom_id res chain seq x y z
N MET A 1 70.87 20.29 -16.81
CA MET A 1 69.64 19.53 -17.05
C MET A 1 68.86 20.34 -18.07
N ASP A 2 68.79 19.84 -19.30
CA ASP A 2 68.32 20.62 -20.46
C ASP A 2 66.83 20.98 -20.35
N MET A 3 66.47 22.21 -20.70
CA MET A 3 65.10 22.73 -20.61
C MET A 3 64.14 21.96 -21.54
N THR A 4 64.65 21.45 -22.66
CA THR A 4 63.98 20.53 -23.61
C THR A 4 63.65 19.18 -22.97
N PHE A 5 64.55 18.62 -22.16
CA PHE A 5 64.32 17.34 -21.49
C PHE A 5 63.19 17.41 -20.44
N ILE A 6 63.08 18.54 -19.73
CA ILE A 6 61.99 18.78 -18.78
C ILE A 6 60.63 18.91 -19.51
N ILE A 7 60.62 19.56 -20.68
CA ILE A 7 59.41 19.71 -21.51
C ILE A 7 58.95 18.35 -22.06
N GLU A 8 59.87 17.52 -22.57
CA GLU A 8 59.56 16.19 -23.09
C GLU A 8 59.00 15.26 -22.00
N ILE A 9 59.62 15.22 -20.82
CA ILE A 9 59.09 14.45 -19.68
C ILE A 9 57.71 14.96 -19.27
N GLY A 10 57.50 16.28 -19.25
CA GLY A 10 56.20 16.88 -18.95
C GLY A 10 55.12 16.49 -19.96
N GLN A 11 55.44 16.46 -21.26
CA GLN A 11 54.53 16.03 -22.32
C GLN A 11 54.23 14.52 -22.26
N LEU A 12 55.24 13.69 -22.00
CA LEU A 12 55.09 12.24 -21.85
C LEU A 12 54.19 11.90 -20.66
N PHE A 13 54.42 12.57 -19.52
CA PHE A 13 53.59 12.42 -18.33
C PHE A 13 52.14 12.84 -18.60
N LYS A 14 51.93 14.01 -19.24
CA LYS A 14 50.60 14.50 -19.60
C LYS A 14 49.85 13.52 -20.50
N SER A 15 50.49 13.02 -21.56
CA SER A 15 49.89 12.07 -22.51
C SER A 15 49.53 10.73 -21.84
N THR A 16 50.43 10.20 -21.01
CA THR A 16 50.22 8.93 -20.29
C THR A 16 49.11 9.07 -19.25
N ALA A 17 49.09 10.16 -18.48
CA ALA A 17 48.05 10.43 -17.49
C ALA A 17 46.68 10.64 -18.15
N GLN A 18 46.61 11.40 -19.24
CA GLN A 18 45.37 11.59 -20.00
C GLN A 18 44.83 10.26 -20.54
N SER A 19 45.70 9.43 -21.12
CA SER A 19 45.32 8.11 -21.64
C SER A 19 44.83 7.17 -20.51
N GLY A 20 45.51 7.17 -19.37
CA GLY A 20 45.10 6.39 -18.20
C GLY A 20 43.73 6.81 -17.66
N ILE A 21 43.51 8.11 -17.47
CA ILE A 21 42.23 8.66 -17.00
C ILE A 21 41.10 8.35 -18.00
N TYR A 22 41.37 8.47 -19.30
CA TYR A 22 40.39 8.16 -20.35
C TYR A 22 39.94 6.70 -20.30
N ILE A 23 40.89 5.76 -20.22
CA ILE A 23 40.59 4.31 -20.16
C ILE A 23 39.77 4.00 -18.90
N ILE A 24 40.15 4.54 -17.76
CA ILE A 24 39.45 4.31 -16.48
C ILE A 24 38.03 4.89 -16.56
N SER A 25 37.88 6.13 -17.01
CA SER A 25 36.58 6.82 -17.11
C SER A 25 35.64 6.11 -18.09
N SER A 26 36.14 5.73 -19.28
CA SER A 26 35.35 5.05 -20.31
C SER A 26 34.84 3.69 -19.83
N ASN A 27 35.66 2.92 -19.09
CA ASN A 27 35.23 1.64 -18.51
C ASN A 27 34.20 1.80 -17.38
N LEU A 28 34.14 2.98 -16.74
CA LEU A 28 33.17 3.26 -15.67
C LEU A 28 31.75 3.50 -16.20
N LEU A 29 31.59 3.70 -17.51
CA LEU A 29 30.27 3.93 -18.14
C LEU A 29 29.30 2.78 -17.86
N TYR A 30 29.71 1.55 -18.12
CA TYR A 30 28.84 0.38 -17.95
C TYR A 30 28.41 0.16 -16.49
N PRO A 31 29.32 0.19 -15.49
CA PRO A 31 28.93 0.18 -14.08
C PRO A 31 27.93 1.28 -13.71
N VAL A 32 28.14 2.52 -14.19
CA VAL A 32 27.25 3.64 -13.93
C VAL A 32 25.85 3.40 -14.51
N ILE A 33 25.76 2.91 -15.75
CA ILE A 33 24.48 2.58 -16.38
C ILE A 33 23.76 1.45 -15.63
N ILE A 34 24.48 0.40 -15.21
CA ILE A 34 23.91 -0.72 -14.44
C ILE A 34 23.34 -0.23 -13.11
N ILE A 35 24.08 0.59 -12.37
CA ILE A 35 23.62 1.17 -11.11
C ILE A 35 22.39 2.06 -11.35
N LEU A 36 22.40 2.88 -12.40
CA LEU A 36 21.28 3.74 -12.75
C LEU A 36 20.01 2.92 -13.06
N ILE A 37 20.13 1.84 -13.86
CA ILE A 37 19.03 0.90 -14.12
C ILE A 37 18.50 0.29 -12.81
N GLY A 38 19.40 -0.12 -11.91
CA GLY A 38 19.02 -0.61 -10.59
C GLY A 38 18.23 0.42 -9.77
N LEU A 39 18.66 1.69 -9.78
CA LEU A 39 17.97 2.78 -9.09
C LEU A 39 16.59 3.08 -9.69
N ILE A 40 16.44 2.96 -11.01
CA ILE A 40 15.14 3.12 -11.70
C ILE A 40 14.18 2.03 -11.28
N VAL A 41 14.62 0.76 -11.33
CA VAL A 41 13.80 -0.38 -10.89
C VAL A 41 13.39 -0.21 -9.43
N TRP A 42 14.33 0.19 -8.57
CA TRP A 42 14.04 0.47 -7.17
C TRP A 42 13.01 1.59 -7.00
N SER A 43 13.13 2.67 -7.76
CA SER A 43 12.19 3.81 -7.74
C SER A 43 10.77 3.38 -8.11
N VAL A 44 10.62 2.50 -9.11
CA VAL A 44 9.31 1.94 -9.50
C VAL A 44 8.71 1.05 -8.41
N ILE A 45 9.52 0.17 -7.80
CA ILE A 45 9.07 -0.67 -6.68
C ILE A 45 8.63 0.20 -5.50
N GLU A 46 9.41 1.23 -5.21
CA GLU A 46 9.13 2.13 -4.10
C GLU A 46 7.85 2.94 -4.34
N LEU A 47 7.63 3.40 -5.57
CA LEU A 47 6.40 4.05 -6.00
C LEU A 47 5.17 3.16 -5.79
N GLY A 48 5.25 1.89 -6.22
CA GLY A 48 4.15 0.93 -6.02
C GLY A 48 3.83 0.74 -4.53
N GLY A 49 4.86 0.58 -3.70
CA GLY A 49 4.70 0.49 -2.25
C GLY A 49 4.14 1.78 -1.63
N PHE A 50 4.52 2.94 -2.15
CA PHE A 50 4.00 4.24 -1.72
C PHE A 50 2.51 4.41 -2.09
N LEU A 51 2.09 4.06 -3.30
CA LEU A 51 0.68 4.12 -3.70
C LEU A 51 -0.19 3.20 -2.86
N SER A 52 0.29 1.98 -2.58
CA SER A 52 -0.40 1.03 -1.71
C SER A 52 -0.61 1.58 -0.31
N GLU A 53 0.43 2.23 0.24
CA GLU A 53 0.38 2.87 1.56
C GLU A 53 -0.50 4.12 1.57
N TRP A 54 -0.44 4.95 0.52
CA TRP A 54 -1.25 6.15 0.38
C TRP A 54 -2.75 5.84 0.43
N HIS A 55 -3.18 4.83 -0.34
CA HIS A 55 -4.60 4.49 -0.41
C HIS A 55 -5.11 3.81 0.86
N SER A 56 -4.27 3.00 1.51
CA SER A 56 -4.68 2.26 2.72
C SER A 56 -4.81 3.16 3.95
N ARG A 57 -4.22 4.36 3.95
CA ARG A 57 -4.21 5.26 5.11
C ARG A 57 -5.51 6.04 5.22
N HIS A 58 -6.26 5.77 6.27
CA HIS A 58 -7.41 6.58 6.71
C HIS A 58 -7.18 6.89 8.20
N ARG A 59 -6.76 8.12 8.49
CA ARG A 59 -6.51 8.56 9.87
C ARG A 59 -7.77 9.18 10.45
N ASP A 60 -8.38 8.49 11.40
CA ASP A 60 -9.47 9.03 12.21
C ASP A 60 -8.99 9.22 13.65
N LEU A 61 -8.61 10.45 14.00
CA LEU A 61 -8.08 10.79 15.33
C LEU A 61 -9.07 10.43 16.44
N TRP A 62 -10.34 10.73 16.24
CA TRP A 62 -11.40 10.48 17.21
C TRP A 62 -11.58 8.98 17.52
N LEU A 63 -11.43 8.11 16.51
CA LEU A 63 -11.50 6.66 16.68
C LEU A 63 -10.29 6.13 17.46
N ILE A 64 -9.10 6.68 17.21
CA ILE A 64 -7.87 6.33 17.95
C ILE A 64 -7.98 6.76 19.41
N GLU A 65 -8.42 7.99 19.66
CA GLU A 65 -8.58 8.56 21.00
C GLU A 65 -9.57 7.75 21.84
N ASN A 66 -10.77 7.48 21.32
CA ASN A 66 -11.75 6.64 22.03
C ASN A 66 -11.25 5.21 22.26
N GLY A 67 -10.56 4.64 21.27
CA GLY A 67 -9.95 3.32 21.41
C GLY A 67 -8.89 3.29 22.51
N ALA A 68 -8.07 4.34 22.61
CA ALA A 68 -7.03 4.49 23.62
C ALA A 68 -7.62 4.72 25.02
N LEU A 69 -8.66 5.57 25.15
CA LEU A 69 -9.34 5.82 26.43
C LEU A 69 -9.99 4.54 26.98
N ASN A 70 -10.75 3.84 26.13
CA ASN A 70 -11.39 2.57 26.51
C ASN A 70 -10.36 1.50 26.88
N ALA A 71 -9.24 1.44 26.15
CA ALA A 71 -8.15 0.53 26.47
C ALA A 71 -7.42 0.94 27.77
N GLY A 72 -7.30 2.23 28.06
CA GLY A 72 -6.76 2.75 29.32
C GLY A 72 -7.59 2.30 30.53
N GLU A 73 -8.91 2.35 30.45
CA GLU A 73 -9.79 1.81 31.50
C GLU A 73 -9.62 0.29 31.70
N GLN A 74 -9.41 -0.46 30.62
CA GLN A 74 -9.16 -1.90 30.67
C GLN A 74 -7.79 -2.24 31.28
N VAL A 75 -6.76 -1.46 30.95
CA VAL A 75 -5.42 -1.54 31.58
C VAL A 75 -5.52 -1.31 33.10
N ARG A 76 -6.28 -0.28 33.52
CA ARG A 76 -6.54 0.00 34.95
C ARG A 76 -7.30 -1.12 35.65
N SER A 77 -8.15 -1.82 34.92
CA SER A 77 -8.92 -2.97 35.39
C SER A 77 -8.14 -4.30 35.34
N ASN A 78 -6.82 -4.24 35.10
CA ASN A 78 -5.92 -5.38 34.99
C ASN A 78 -6.16 -6.30 33.78
N ASP A 79 -6.94 -5.87 32.79
CA ASP A 79 -7.26 -6.60 31.57
C ASP A 79 -6.47 -6.06 30.36
N TYR A 80 -5.20 -6.44 30.32
CA TYR A 80 -4.25 -6.02 29.27
C TYR A 80 -4.54 -6.66 27.92
N ILE A 81 -5.02 -7.90 27.92
CA ILE A 81 -5.30 -8.64 26.70
C ILE A 81 -6.52 -8.00 26.01
N GLY A 82 -7.56 -7.65 26.78
CA GLY A 82 -8.70 -6.89 26.32
C GLY A 82 -8.31 -5.51 25.80
N ALA A 83 -7.49 -4.77 26.54
CA ALA A 83 -6.99 -3.44 26.13
C ALA A 83 -6.28 -3.46 24.77
N MET A 84 -5.39 -4.43 24.56
CA MET A 84 -4.67 -4.58 23.30
C MET A 84 -5.56 -5.08 22.16
N ASP A 85 -6.61 -5.86 22.43
CA ASP A 85 -7.61 -6.25 21.44
C ASP A 85 -8.50 -5.06 21.01
N THR A 86 -8.91 -4.24 21.98
CA THR A 86 -9.63 -2.97 21.73
C THR A 86 -8.80 -2.04 20.85
N LEU A 87 -7.53 -1.79 21.21
CA LEU A 87 -6.62 -0.97 20.41
C LEU A 87 -6.39 -1.53 19.00
N ARG A 88 -6.28 -2.85 18.85
CA ARG A 88 -6.12 -3.50 17.53
C ARG A 88 -7.32 -3.26 16.63
N LYS A 89 -8.55 -3.29 17.18
CA LYS A 89 -9.78 -3.01 16.43
C LYS A 89 -9.87 -1.56 15.94
N PHE A 90 -9.34 -0.61 16.70
CA PHE A 90 -9.34 0.81 16.35
C PHE A 90 -8.05 1.29 15.68
N SER A 91 -7.09 0.39 15.42
CA SER A 91 -5.85 0.75 14.73
C SER A 91 -6.14 1.10 13.26
N SER A 92 -5.91 2.36 12.93
CA SER A 92 -6.17 2.94 11.60
C SER A 92 -5.11 2.54 10.56
N ASN A 93 -3.88 2.25 11.02
CA ASN A 93 -2.70 2.08 10.17
C ASN A 93 -1.97 0.78 10.51
N ARG A 94 -1.43 0.08 9.49
CA ARG A 94 -0.60 -1.14 9.69
C ARG A 94 0.58 -0.89 10.64
N PHE A 95 1.19 0.29 10.56
CA PHE A 95 2.33 0.66 11.39
C PHE A 95 1.94 0.79 12.88
N LEU A 96 0.74 1.33 13.15
CA LEU A 96 0.17 1.40 14.49
C LEU A 96 -0.20 0.00 15.03
N TYR A 97 -0.78 -0.84 14.18
CA TYR A 97 -1.06 -2.24 14.51
C TYR A 97 0.21 -3.01 14.93
N ASP A 98 1.30 -2.84 14.18
CA ASP A 98 2.59 -3.48 14.51
C ASP A 98 3.14 -2.99 15.86
N PHE A 99 2.97 -1.69 16.16
CA PHE A 99 3.33 -1.11 17.45
C PHE A 99 2.51 -1.69 18.59
N ILE A 100 1.17 -1.72 18.49
CA ILE A 100 0.28 -2.31 19.50
C ILE A 100 0.63 -3.79 19.74
N ASN A 101 0.93 -4.54 18.67
CA ASN A 101 1.36 -5.93 18.79
C ASN A 101 2.72 -6.06 19.49
N SER A 102 3.64 -5.12 19.26
CA SER A 102 4.93 -5.08 19.95
C SER A 102 4.77 -4.70 21.43
N LEU A 103 3.84 -3.79 21.73
CA LEU A 103 3.48 -3.38 23.08
C LEU A 103 2.90 -4.56 23.87
N SER A 104 2.02 -5.35 23.27
CA SER A 104 1.41 -6.54 23.90
C SER A 104 2.40 -7.65 24.28
N ARG A 105 3.61 -7.64 23.70
CA ARG A 105 4.67 -8.62 24.01
C ARG A 105 5.54 -8.21 25.18
N ILE A 106 5.41 -6.98 25.66
CA ILE A 106 6.12 -6.54 26.85
C ILE A 106 5.50 -7.27 28.04
N GLU A 107 6.31 -8.06 28.74
CA GLU A 107 5.88 -8.72 29.97
C GLU A 107 5.62 -7.66 31.04
N TYR A 108 4.37 -7.58 31.48
CA TYR A 108 3.91 -6.56 32.43
C TYR A 108 4.27 -7.00 33.86
N ASP A 109 5.31 -6.38 34.42
CA ASP A 109 5.61 -6.46 35.85
C ASP A 109 5.01 -5.25 36.56
N PHE A 110 3.84 -5.45 37.16
CA PHE A 110 3.10 -4.44 37.91
C PHE A 110 3.84 -3.90 39.14
N ASN A 111 4.83 -4.65 39.63
CA ASN A 111 5.60 -4.23 40.80
C ASN A 111 6.57 -3.09 40.46
N ASN A 112 6.87 -2.87 39.19
CA ASN A 112 7.89 -1.92 38.73
C ASN A 112 7.37 -1.01 37.61
N THR A 113 6.40 -0.14 37.94
CA THR A 113 5.86 0.91 37.08
C THR A 113 6.94 1.69 36.31
N ARG A 114 8.07 2.00 36.97
CA ARG A 114 9.22 2.67 36.37
C ARG A 114 9.93 1.85 35.28
N LEU A 115 10.05 0.54 35.46
CA LEU A 115 10.65 -0.34 34.45
C LEU A 115 9.75 -0.46 33.22
N MET A 116 8.43 -0.42 33.40
CA MET A 116 7.46 -0.43 32.31
C MET A 116 7.60 0.82 31.43
N GLN A 117 7.70 2.00 32.03
CA GLN A 117 7.92 3.26 31.30
C GLN A 117 9.20 3.23 30.46
N ILE A 118 10.31 2.77 31.05
CA ILE A 118 11.60 2.65 30.34
C ILE A 118 11.48 1.72 29.13
N ARG A 119 10.71 0.62 29.25
CA ARG A 119 10.48 -0.32 28.14
C ARG A 119 9.63 0.28 27.03
N ILE A 120 8.61 1.07 27.36
CA ILE A 120 7.74 1.74 26.40
C ILE A 120 8.52 2.84 25.65
N GLU A 121 9.25 3.68 26.38
CA GLU A 121 10.14 4.69 25.81
C GLU A 121 11.16 4.05 24.87
N LYS A 122 11.76 2.93 25.29
CA LYS A 122 12.68 2.16 24.44
C LYS A 122 11.99 1.65 23.17
N LEU A 123 10.75 1.18 23.27
CA LEU A 123 9.98 0.72 22.12
C LEU A 123 9.68 1.87 21.15
N LEU A 124 9.27 3.04 21.63
CA LEU A 124 9.07 4.23 20.79
C LEU A 124 10.36 4.61 20.05
N GLN A 125 11.50 4.62 20.73
CA GLN A 125 12.81 4.89 20.10
C GLN A 125 13.18 3.85 19.02
N GLU A 126 12.84 2.58 19.21
CA GLU A 126 13.00 1.56 18.18
C GLU A 126 12.12 1.81 16.95
N TYR A 127 10.90 2.30 17.15
CA TYR A 127 9.99 2.69 16.08
C TYR A 127 10.46 3.94 15.33
N ASP A 128 10.98 4.98 16.02
CA ASP A 128 11.63 6.13 15.37
C ASP A 128 12.82 5.67 14.50
N THR A 129 13.64 4.75 15.03
CA THR A 129 14.76 4.18 14.28
C THR A 129 14.29 3.40 13.04
N LYS A 130 13.20 2.63 13.14
CA LYS A 130 12.58 1.92 12.01
C LYS A 130 12.07 2.90 10.95
N ILE A 131 11.42 3.99 11.37
CA ILE A 131 10.93 5.05 10.48
C ILE A 131 12.11 5.67 9.71
N ARG A 132 13.18 6.05 10.40
CA ARG A 132 14.40 6.61 9.79
C ARG A 132 14.99 5.68 8.74
N LYS A 133 15.21 4.41 9.08
CA LYS A 133 15.72 3.40 8.13
C LYS A 133 14.83 3.21 6.90
N LYS A 134 13.50 3.32 7.06
CA LYS A 134 12.56 3.21 5.94
C LYS A 134 12.65 4.43 5.00
N LEU A 135 12.80 5.63 5.55
CA LEU A 135 12.97 6.89 4.79
C LEU A 135 14.35 7.02 4.13
N GLU A 136 15.40 6.43 4.72
CA GLU A 136 16.76 6.45 4.16
C GLU A 136 16.82 5.87 2.75
N LYS A 137 16.05 4.81 2.47
CA LYS A 137 15.97 4.19 1.13
C LYS A 137 15.48 5.20 0.08
N SER A 138 14.37 5.88 0.36
CA SER A 138 13.77 6.92 -0.49
C SER A 138 14.74 8.08 -0.72
N ARG A 139 15.37 8.56 0.37
CA ARG A 139 16.32 9.67 0.33
C ARG A 139 17.60 9.32 -0.41
N PHE A 140 18.03 8.07 -0.34
CA PHE A 140 19.17 7.59 -1.09
C PHE A 140 18.88 7.64 -2.59
N VAL A 141 17.75 7.09 -3.04
CA VAL A 141 17.35 7.16 -4.47
C VAL A 141 17.24 8.61 -4.94
N ALA A 142 16.63 9.48 -4.12
CA ALA A 142 16.47 10.90 -4.42
C ALA A 142 17.79 11.63 -4.72
N LYS A 143 18.88 11.23 -4.05
CA LYS A 143 20.20 11.86 -4.19
C LYS A 143 21.09 11.12 -5.19
N ALA A 144 21.11 9.80 -5.13
CA ALA A 144 22.01 8.97 -5.93
C ALA A 144 21.59 8.96 -7.40
N ALA A 145 20.30 8.86 -7.72
CA ALA A 145 19.85 8.70 -9.11
C ALA A 145 20.22 9.91 -10.00
N PRO A 146 20.05 11.18 -9.58
CA PRO A 146 20.55 12.33 -10.33
C PRO A 146 22.08 12.34 -10.48
N MET A 147 22.82 11.93 -9.46
CA MET A 147 24.29 11.89 -9.50
C MET A 147 24.79 10.86 -10.52
N PHE A 148 24.22 9.66 -10.54
CA PHE A 148 24.55 8.64 -11.55
C PHE A 148 24.07 9.04 -12.94
N GLY A 149 22.92 9.72 -13.05
CA GLY A 149 22.44 10.28 -14.32
C GLY A 149 23.40 11.32 -14.92
N LEU A 150 23.95 12.19 -14.07
CA LEU A 150 24.96 13.19 -14.43
C LEU A 150 26.31 12.55 -14.78
N MET A 151 26.78 11.55 -14.02
CA MET A 151 27.98 10.79 -14.40
C MET A 151 27.79 10.09 -15.76
N GLY A 152 26.59 9.57 -16.01
CA GLY A 152 26.22 8.97 -17.29
C GLY A 152 26.31 9.93 -18.48
N THR A 153 26.36 11.25 -18.26
CA THR A 153 26.56 12.23 -19.36
C THR A 153 28.01 12.63 -19.53
N LEU A 154 28.71 12.82 -18.42
CA LEU A 154 30.08 13.31 -18.43
C LEU A 154 31.06 12.25 -18.97
N ILE A 155 30.79 10.96 -18.73
CA ILE A 155 31.64 9.86 -19.19
C ILE A 155 31.63 9.73 -20.74
N PRO A 156 30.46 9.59 -21.42
CA PRO A 156 30.43 9.44 -22.88
C PRO A 156 30.75 10.74 -23.64
N MET A 157 30.69 11.90 -22.98
CA MET A 157 31.04 13.18 -23.61
C MET A 157 32.51 13.24 -24.06
N GLY A 158 33.43 12.55 -23.37
CA GLY A 158 34.84 12.46 -23.79
C GLY A 158 35.00 11.81 -25.17
N PRO A 159 34.57 10.54 -25.35
CA PRO A 159 34.52 9.87 -26.65
C PRO A 159 33.74 10.65 -27.72
N ALA A 160 32.64 11.31 -27.34
CA ALA A 160 31.81 12.09 -28.26
C ALA A 160 32.58 13.28 -28.87
N LEU A 161 33.28 14.07 -28.04
CA LEU A 161 34.08 15.21 -28.49
C LEU A 161 35.31 14.77 -29.30
N LEU A 162 35.89 13.60 -28.97
CA LEU A 162 36.98 13.01 -29.76
C LEU A 162 36.49 12.59 -31.15
N GLY A 163 35.31 11.95 -31.23
CA GLY A 163 34.68 11.58 -32.50
C GLY A 163 34.39 12.80 -33.38
N LEU A 164 33.91 13.89 -32.77
CA LEU A 164 33.72 15.17 -33.46
C LEU A 164 35.04 15.72 -34.04
N ALA A 165 36.13 15.69 -33.27
CA ALA A 165 37.44 16.14 -33.74
C ALA A 165 37.98 15.29 -34.92
N GLN A 166 37.50 14.05 -35.05
CA GLN A 166 37.86 13.11 -36.13
C GLN A 166 36.86 13.15 -37.31
N GLY A 167 35.79 13.95 -37.23
CA GLY A 167 34.74 13.99 -38.25
C GLY A 167 33.74 12.83 -38.19
N ASP A 168 33.75 12.02 -37.13
CA ASP A 168 32.82 10.91 -36.93
C ASP A 168 31.55 11.40 -36.20
N ILE A 169 30.57 11.79 -36.99
CA ILE A 169 29.27 12.28 -36.53
C ILE A 169 28.41 11.15 -35.94
N GLN A 170 28.65 9.90 -36.34
CA GLN A 170 27.87 8.75 -35.86
C GLN A 170 28.22 8.46 -34.40
N THR A 171 29.52 8.31 -34.11
CA THR A 171 30.01 8.11 -32.74
C THR A 171 29.61 9.27 -31.82
N LEU A 172 29.64 10.51 -32.32
CA LEU A 172 29.13 11.67 -31.58
C LEU A 172 27.65 11.50 -31.22
N SER A 173 26.82 11.13 -32.19
CA SER A 173 25.37 11.02 -32.00
C SER A 173 25.00 9.92 -31.02
N ASP A 174 25.59 8.74 -31.14
CA ASP A 174 25.29 7.58 -30.29
C ASP A 174 25.64 7.84 -28.82
N ASN A 175 26.79 8.46 -28.57
CA ASN A 175 27.21 8.84 -27.22
C ASN A 175 26.32 9.94 -26.60
N LEU A 176 25.82 10.88 -27.42
CA LEU A 176 24.90 11.92 -26.95
C LEU A 176 23.52 11.38 -26.59
N ILE A 177 22.99 10.41 -27.35
CA ILE A 177 21.70 9.77 -27.03
C ILE A 177 21.78 9.09 -25.66
N ILE A 178 22.86 8.35 -25.41
CA ILE A 178 23.10 7.70 -24.11
C ILE A 178 23.22 8.77 -23.02
N ALA A 179 24.05 9.80 -23.23
CA ALA A 179 24.27 10.87 -22.26
C ALA A 179 22.96 11.58 -21.87
N PHE A 180 22.20 12.10 -22.83
CA PHE A 180 20.97 12.81 -22.51
C PHE A 180 19.92 11.88 -21.89
N GLY A 181 19.82 10.64 -22.37
CA GLY A 181 18.94 9.63 -21.81
C GLY A 181 19.21 9.33 -20.33
N THR A 182 20.47 9.15 -19.94
CA THR A 182 20.82 8.86 -18.53
C THR A 182 20.49 10.00 -17.59
N THR A 183 20.63 11.26 -18.03
CA THR A 183 20.23 12.42 -17.21
C THR A 183 18.73 12.51 -17.03
N VAL A 184 17.95 12.40 -18.10
CA VAL A 184 16.50 12.50 -18.01
C VAL A 184 15.95 11.44 -17.05
N ILE A 185 16.42 10.21 -17.20
CA ILE A 185 15.93 9.11 -16.37
C ILE A 185 16.47 9.21 -14.92
N GLY A 186 17.73 9.63 -14.73
CA GLY A 186 18.31 9.84 -13.41
C GLY A 186 17.60 10.95 -12.62
N LEU A 187 17.29 12.07 -13.27
CA LEU A 187 16.51 13.17 -12.69
C LEU A 187 15.08 12.72 -12.36
N MET A 188 14.41 12.03 -13.28
CA MET A 188 13.05 11.51 -13.06
C MET A 188 13.01 10.59 -11.85
N SER A 189 13.94 9.64 -11.74
CA SER A 189 14.03 8.73 -10.60
C SER A 189 14.36 9.48 -9.30
N GLY A 190 15.21 10.50 -9.34
CA GLY A 190 15.54 11.33 -8.18
C GLY A 190 14.36 12.16 -7.67
N ILE A 191 13.63 12.82 -8.58
CA ILE A 191 12.41 13.56 -8.26
C ILE A 191 11.38 12.64 -7.62
N MET A 192 11.20 11.43 -8.17
CA MET A 192 10.28 10.45 -7.62
C MET A 192 10.65 10.03 -6.20
N GLY A 193 11.92 9.69 -5.96
CA GLY A 193 12.41 9.35 -4.62
C GLY A 193 12.23 10.50 -3.62
N TYR A 194 12.45 11.74 -4.07
CA TYR A 194 12.25 12.94 -3.25
C TYR A 194 10.78 13.15 -2.85
N LEU A 195 9.85 13.04 -3.80
CA LEU A 195 8.41 13.17 -3.55
C LEU A 195 7.93 12.10 -2.56
N ILE A 196 8.29 10.83 -2.79
CA ILE A 196 7.94 9.72 -1.90
C ILE A 196 8.49 9.96 -0.50
N SER A 197 9.77 10.33 -0.39
CA SER A 197 10.41 10.62 0.90
C SER A 197 9.69 11.75 1.64
N THR A 198 9.29 12.80 0.94
CA THR A 198 8.69 14.00 1.54
C THR A 198 7.32 13.68 2.11
N VAL A 199 6.48 12.97 1.35
CA VAL A 199 5.13 12.59 1.78
C VAL A 199 5.19 11.54 2.90
N ARG A 200 6.01 10.49 2.76
CA ARG A 200 6.18 9.46 3.81
C ARG A 200 6.70 10.05 5.11
N SER A 201 7.62 11.03 5.04
CA SER A 201 8.14 11.68 6.25
C SER A 201 7.01 12.32 7.06
N ARG A 202 6.06 12.99 6.40
CA ARG A 202 4.91 13.60 7.08
C ARG A 202 4.00 12.54 7.71
N TRP A 203 3.71 11.46 7.00
CA TRP A 203 2.87 10.39 7.52
C TRP A 203 3.48 9.66 8.71
N TYR A 204 4.78 9.34 8.66
CA TYR A 204 5.44 8.66 9.78
C TYR A 204 5.63 9.56 10.99
N THR A 205 5.80 10.87 10.81
CA THR A 205 5.79 11.82 11.94
C THR A 205 4.43 11.81 12.65
N ILE A 206 3.33 11.76 11.89
CA ILE A 206 1.98 11.65 12.46
C ILE A 206 1.81 10.28 13.14
N ASP A 207 2.22 9.19 12.51
CA ASP A 207 2.12 7.85 13.11
C ASP A 207 2.93 7.75 14.41
N MET A 208 4.12 8.34 14.47
CA MET A 208 4.95 8.39 15.69
C MET A 208 4.23 9.17 16.80
N SER A 209 3.68 10.33 16.47
CA SER A 209 2.90 11.13 17.42
C SER A 209 1.66 10.38 17.92
N ASP A 210 0.96 9.66 17.05
CA ASP A 210 -0.19 8.84 17.43
C ASP A 210 0.24 7.67 18.36
N MET A 211 1.43 7.07 18.17
CA MET A 211 1.98 6.05 19.07
C MET A 211 2.33 6.62 20.45
N GLU A 212 3.00 7.77 20.49
CA GLU A 212 3.34 8.50 21.72
C GLU A 212 2.06 8.83 22.49
N TYR A 213 1.05 9.36 21.81
CA TYR A 213 -0.24 9.71 22.40
C TYR A 213 -0.97 8.50 23.00
N ILE A 214 -1.01 7.37 22.29
CA ILE A 214 -1.61 6.12 22.82
C ILE A 214 -0.82 5.62 24.03
N SER A 215 0.51 5.64 23.99
CA SER A 215 1.30 5.23 25.14
C SER A 215 1.08 6.14 26.35
N GLU A 216 0.96 7.45 26.13
CA GLU A 216 0.69 8.40 27.19
C GLU A 216 -0.66 8.12 27.83
N ILE A 217 -1.73 7.93 27.04
CA ILE A 217 -3.07 7.63 27.58
C ILE A 217 -3.10 6.32 28.37
N LEU A 218 -2.49 5.26 27.84
CA LEU A 218 -2.51 3.95 28.48
C LEU A 218 -1.74 3.90 29.79
N PHE A 219 -0.73 4.76 29.92
CA PHE A 219 0.22 4.72 31.03
C PHE A 219 0.30 6.06 31.79
N SER A 220 -0.66 6.97 31.61
CA SER A 220 -0.71 8.29 32.24
C SER A 220 -0.63 8.23 33.77
N ASP A 221 -1.30 7.26 34.40
CA ASP A 221 -1.25 7.05 35.87
C ASP A 221 0.15 6.69 36.39
N SER A 222 1.03 6.18 35.52
CA SER A 222 2.43 5.93 35.88
C SER A 222 3.27 7.22 35.88
N LEU A 223 2.83 8.23 35.12
CA LEU A 223 3.55 9.49 34.87
C LEU A 223 3.17 10.59 35.87
N GLU A 224 2.12 10.38 36.67
CA GLU A 224 1.66 11.32 37.71
C GLU A 224 2.56 11.39 38.96
N TYR A 225 3.68 10.67 39.02
CA TYR A 225 4.66 10.81 40.12
C TYR A 225 6.00 11.38 39.65
N SER A 226 5.97 12.50 38.93
CA SER A 226 7.13 13.40 38.84
C SER A 226 6.75 14.84 38.48
N GLY A 227 6.26 15.59 39.47
CA GLY A 227 6.48 17.04 39.54
C GLY A 227 5.25 17.92 39.34
N ASP A 228 4.97 18.73 40.34
CA ASP A 228 3.92 19.74 40.42
C ASP A 228 3.93 20.72 39.23
N ILE A 229 2.87 20.72 38.41
CA ILE A 229 2.39 21.89 37.65
C ILE A 229 0.86 21.81 37.54
N GLU A 230 0.16 22.88 37.92
CA GLU A 230 -1.31 23.01 37.94
C GLU A 230 -1.99 22.59 36.62
N PRO A 231 -3.18 21.95 36.69
CA PRO A 231 -3.92 21.56 35.50
C PRO A 231 -4.46 22.80 34.76
N VAL A 232 -4.07 22.94 33.49
CA VAL A 232 -4.72 23.89 32.58
C VAL A 232 -6.12 23.38 32.26
N VAL A 233 -7.11 24.01 32.88
CA VAL A 233 -8.54 23.80 32.61
C VAL A 233 -8.84 24.22 31.16
N HIS A 234 -9.03 23.25 30.28
CA HIS A 234 -9.68 23.49 29.00
C HIS A 234 -11.19 23.36 29.16
N LYS A 235 -11.86 24.51 29.06
CA LYS A 235 -13.31 24.70 29.10
C LYS A 235 -13.99 23.81 28.04
N HIS A 236 -14.73 22.79 28.49
CA HIS A 236 -15.63 22.02 27.64
C HIS A 236 -16.66 22.96 27.00
N ILE A 237 -16.70 22.94 25.67
CA ILE A 237 -17.84 23.42 24.89
C ILE A 237 -18.69 22.19 24.62
N GLU A 238 -19.86 22.15 25.25
CA GLU A 238 -20.89 21.12 25.13
C GLU A 238 -21.41 21.04 23.68
N PRO A 239 -21.38 19.86 23.02
CA PRO A 239 -22.31 19.57 21.95
C PRO A 239 -23.59 18.98 22.57
N ASP A 240 -24.66 19.77 22.52
CA ASP A 240 -26.02 19.39 22.83
C ASP A 240 -26.49 18.25 21.91
N ILE A 241 -26.45 17.00 22.39
CA ILE A 241 -27.21 15.89 21.82
C ILE A 241 -27.76 15.00 22.95
N LYS A 242 -28.97 15.33 23.41
CA LYS A 242 -29.86 14.36 24.08
C LYS A 242 -30.13 13.17 23.15
N ARG A 243 -29.56 12.00 23.42
CA ARG A 243 -30.21 10.69 23.19
C ARG A 243 -29.74 9.67 24.23
N HIS A 244 -30.72 9.02 24.86
CA HIS A 244 -30.54 7.94 25.83
C HIS A 244 -29.65 6.82 25.27
N ILE A 245 -28.68 6.37 26.07
CA ILE A 245 -27.94 5.13 25.84
C ILE A 245 -28.49 4.12 26.85
N ASP A 246 -29.37 3.24 26.36
CA ASP A 246 -29.73 2.00 27.02
C ASP A 246 -28.54 1.04 26.97
N MET A 247 -28.15 0.54 28.13
CA MET A 247 -27.23 -0.58 28.27
C MET A 247 -27.95 -1.88 27.90
N THR A 248 -27.80 -2.33 26.65
CA THR A 248 -27.86 -3.74 26.24
C THR A 248 -26.99 -3.93 25.01
N THR A 249 -25.96 -4.77 25.13
CA THR A 249 -25.07 -5.20 24.05
C THR A 249 -25.83 -6.17 23.12
N GLU A 250 -26.71 -5.64 22.27
CA GLU A 250 -27.20 -6.34 21.08
C GLU A 250 -26.25 -6.07 19.90
N LYS A 251 -25.79 -7.15 19.24
CA LYS A 251 -25.17 -7.09 17.91
C LYS A 251 -26.14 -6.39 16.93
N LYS A 252 -25.99 -5.08 16.75
CA LYS A 252 -26.71 -4.31 15.72
C LYS A 252 -25.96 -4.39 14.38
N GLY A 253 -26.13 -5.50 13.69
CA GLY A 253 -25.70 -5.66 12.30
C GLY A 253 -26.17 -7.02 11.78
N LEU A 254 -26.64 -7.07 10.53
CA LEU A 254 -26.95 -8.35 9.91
C LEU A 254 -25.67 -9.17 9.78
N ASP A 255 -25.73 -10.47 10.05
CA ASP A 255 -24.62 -11.36 9.74
C ASP A 255 -24.43 -11.42 8.22
N VAL A 256 -23.21 -11.14 7.77
CA VAL A 256 -22.87 -10.97 6.34
C VAL A 256 -21.89 -12.03 5.88
N VAL A 257 -22.22 -12.74 4.81
CA VAL A 257 -21.34 -13.69 4.14
C VAL A 257 -20.90 -13.12 2.79
N LYS A 258 -19.60 -12.86 2.65
CA LYS A 258 -19.01 -12.28 1.44
C LYS A 258 -18.81 -13.35 0.37
N VAL A 259 -19.43 -13.13 -0.79
CA VAL A 259 -19.42 -14.06 -1.91
C VAL A 259 -18.97 -13.38 -3.19
N ILE A 260 -18.12 -14.05 -3.95
CA ILE A 260 -17.57 -13.56 -5.21
C ILE A 260 -18.14 -14.43 -6.32
N SER A 261 -18.83 -13.82 -7.28
CA SER A 261 -19.32 -14.50 -8.48
C SER A 261 -18.74 -13.80 -9.71
N GLY A 262 -17.74 -14.43 -10.34
CA GLY A 262 -16.94 -13.79 -11.38
C GLY A 262 -16.05 -12.65 -10.82
N TYR A 263 -16.26 -11.42 -11.33
CA TYR A 263 -15.53 -10.20 -10.95
C TYR A 263 -16.39 -9.19 -10.18
N VAL A 264 -17.52 -9.67 -9.66
CA VAL A 264 -18.46 -8.88 -8.89
C VAL A 264 -18.52 -9.47 -7.49
N TYR A 265 -18.37 -8.59 -6.51
CA TYR A 265 -18.51 -8.88 -5.10
C TYR A 265 -19.98 -8.75 -4.71
N PHE A 266 -20.48 -9.77 -4.04
CA PHE A 266 -21.82 -9.85 -3.47
C PHE A 266 -21.71 -10.10 -1.98
N ASP A 267 -22.68 -9.57 -1.25
CA ASP A 267 -22.88 -9.86 0.17
C ASP A 267 -24.20 -10.59 0.35
N LEU A 268 -24.15 -11.73 1.03
CA LEU A 268 -25.32 -12.43 1.53
C LEU A 268 -25.62 -11.89 2.92
N LEU A 269 -26.77 -11.27 3.07
CA LEU A 269 -27.25 -10.69 4.32
C LEU A 269 -28.37 -11.56 4.87
N PHE A 270 -28.18 -12.10 6.07
CA PHE A 270 -29.17 -12.96 6.73
C PHE A 270 -30.14 -12.09 7.54
N THR A 271 -31.38 -11.97 7.06
CA THR A 271 -32.46 -11.25 7.77
C THR A 271 -33.32 -12.24 8.55
N THR A 272 -34.29 -11.73 9.34
CA THR A 272 -35.31 -12.54 10.02
C THR A 272 -36.33 -13.18 9.08
N THR A 273 -36.44 -12.73 7.82
CA THR A 273 -37.48 -13.17 6.87
C THR A 273 -36.94 -13.88 5.62
N GLY A 274 -35.63 -13.80 5.37
CA GLY A 274 -34.97 -14.41 4.22
C GLY A 274 -33.52 -13.97 4.04
N ILE A 275 -32.91 -14.38 2.94
CA ILE A 275 -31.54 -14.05 2.55
C ILE A 275 -31.57 -12.98 1.45
N ILE A 276 -30.84 -11.89 1.63
CA ILE A 276 -30.67 -10.86 0.60
C ILE A 276 -29.30 -11.04 -0.06
N ILE A 277 -29.28 -11.16 -1.39
CA ILE A 277 -28.08 -11.13 -2.21
C ILE A 277 -27.90 -9.69 -2.69
N ALA A 278 -26.98 -8.96 -2.06
CA ALA A 278 -26.70 -7.56 -2.37
C ALA A 278 -25.43 -7.42 -3.20
N ARG A 279 -25.47 -6.61 -4.27
CA ARG A 279 -24.29 -6.34 -5.10
C ARG A 279 -23.44 -5.23 -4.48
N THR A 280 -22.20 -5.57 -4.14
CA THR A 280 -21.34 -4.68 -3.34
C THR A 280 -20.37 -3.89 -4.20
N ALA A 281 -19.63 -4.53 -5.11
CA ALA A 281 -18.84 -3.80 -6.10
C ALA A 281 -18.51 -4.68 -7.31
N GLY A 282 -18.32 -4.04 -8.47
CA GLY A 282 -17.77 -4.68 -9.67
C GLY A 282 -17.15 -3.63 -10.57
N SER A 283 -16.06 -3.98 -11.25
CA SER A 283 -15.48 -3.16 -12.31
C SER A 283 -15.39 -3.98 -13.58
N ILE A 284 -15.82 -3.40 -14.69
CA ILE A 284 -15.68 -3.97 -16.03
C ILE A 284 -14.18 -4.17 -16.36
N LEU A 285 -13.31 -3.25 -15.88
CA LEU A 285 -11.85 -3.35 -16.02
C LEU A 285 -11.19 -4.38 -15.09
N GLY A 286 -11.91 -4.86 -14.07
CA GLY A 286 -11.41 -5.94 -13.20
C GLY A 286 -11.49 -7.32 -13.86
N ASN A 287 -12.17 -7.44 -15.01
CA ASN A 287 -12.24 -8.67 -15.78
C ASN A 287 -10.94 -8.83 -16.61
N PRO A 288 -10.15 -9.90 -16.40
CA PRO A 288 -8.91 -10.15 -17.11
C PRO A 288 -9.13 -10.29 -18.62
N LEU A 289 -10.29 -10.77 -19.09
CA LEU A 289 -10.58 -10.81 -20.53
C LEU A 289 -10.70 -9.41 -21.14
N VAL A 290 -11.43 -8.51 -20.47
CA VAL A 290 -11.59 -7.12 -20.93
C VAL A 290 -10.24 -6.39 -20.85
N PHE A 291 -9.47 -6.62 -19.78
CA PHE A 291 -8.15 -6.07 -19.63
C PHE A 291 -7.17 -6.56 -20.72
N ILE A 292 -7.17 -7.86 -21.03
CA ILE A 292 -6.36 -8.43 -22.12
C ILE A 292 -6.75 -7.82 -23.47
N ILE A 293 -8.05 -7.60 -23.73
CA ILE A 293 -8.51 -6.96 -24.97
C ILE A 293 -8.02 -5.51 -25.05
N ILE A 294 -8.11 -4.74 -23.96
CA ILE A 294 -7.62 -3.35 -23.92
C ILE A 294 -6.10 -3.31 -24.12
N CYS A 295 -5.35 -4.18 -23.43
CA CYS A 295 -3.90 -4.32 -23.64
C CYS A 295 -3.56 -4.68 -25.09
N GLY A 296 -4.32 -5.61 -25.69
CA GLY A 296 -4.17 -5.99 -27.08
C GLY A 296 -4.39 -4.83 -28.04
N LEU A 297 -5.49 -4.08 -27.87
CA LEU A 297 -5.79 -2.90 -28.68
C LEU A 297 -4.72 -1.82 -28.54
N LEU A 298 -4.26 -1.56 -27.31
CA LEU A 298 -3.23 -0.55 -27.04
C LEU A 298 -1.89 -0.96 -27.68
N ASN A 299 -1.53 -2.24 -27.59
CA ASN A 299 -0.35 -2.79 -28.28
C ASN A 299 -0.48 -2.70 -29.81
N VAL A 300 -1.66 -2.96 -30.39
CA VAL A 300 -1.91 -2.81 -31.83
C VAL A 300 -1.76 -1.35 -32.28
N VAL A 301 -2.28 -0.39 -31.51
CA VAL A 301 -2.12 1.04 -31.79
C VAL A 301 -0.64 1.44 -31.77
N VAL A 302 0.11 0.95 -30.79
CA VAL A 302 1.57 1.19 -30.68
C VAL A 302 2.31 0.62 -31.88
N ILE A 303 2.00 -0.62 -32.28
CA ILE A 303 2.61 -1.26 -33.45
C ILE A 303 2.27 -0.49 -34.73
N ALA A 304 1.01 -0.07 -34.90
CA ALA A 304 0.59 0.74 -36.04
C ALA A 304 1.28 2.10 -36.09
N ALA A 305 1.42 2.79 -34.94
CA ALA A 305 2.13 4.07 -34.86
C ALA A 305 3.62 3.93 -35.22
N ASN A 306 4.24 2.80 -34.87
CA ASN A 306 5.62 2.50 -35.26
C ASN A 306 5.76 2.25 -36.77
N ILE A 307 4.82 1.52 -37.38
CA ILE A 307 4.80 1.26 -38.83
C ILE A 307 4.65 2.57 -39.65
N VAL A 308 3.92 3.55 -39.12
CA VAL A 308 3.73 4.88 -39.75
C VAL A 308 4.94 5.81 -39.52
N GLY A 309 5.98 5.35 -38.81
CA GLY A 309 7.23 6.08 -38.64
C GLY A 309 7.21 7.16 -37.55
N TYR A 310 6.21 7.15 -36.65
CA TYR A 310 6.08 8.15 -35.58
C TYR A 310 6.98 7.92 -34.35
N THR A 311 7.73 6.81 -34.29
CA THR A 311 8.49 6.44 -33.08
C THR A 311 9.97 6.25 -33.35
N VAL A 312 10.80 6.94 -32.57
CA VAL A 312 12.27 6.97 -32.67
C VAL A 312 12.97 5.83 -31.90
N VAL A 313 12.20 5.01 -31.17
CA VAL A 313 12.69 3.99 -30.21
C VAL A 313 12.40 2.58 -30.74
N PRO A 314 13.25 1.57 -30.48
CA PRO A 314 12.98 0.19 -30.89
C PRO A 314 11.65 -0.33 -30.33
N LEU A 315 10.82 -0.90 -31.21
CA LEU A 315 9.46 -1.36 -30.94
C LEU A 315 9.36 -2.25 -29.68
N TYR A 316 10.34 -3.14 -29.48
CA TYR A 316 10.34 -4.09 -28.37
C TYR A 316 10.40 -3.39 -27.00
N LEU A 317 11.12 -2.28 -26.88
CA LEU A 317 11.30 -1.59 -25.60
C LEU A 317 10.01 -0.85 -25.19
N TYR A 318 9.31 -0.27 -26.18
CA TYR A 318 8.04 0.41 -25.96
C TYR A 318 6.94 -0.58 -25.54
N LEU A 319 6.88 -1.75 -26.20
CA LEU A 319 5.95 -2.82 -25.85
C LEU A 319 6.20 -3.35 -24.43
N VAL A 320 7.46 -3.55 -24.03
CA VAL A 320 7.79 -4.01 -22.67
C VAL A 320 7.34 -2.97 -21.63
N PHE A 321 7.65 -1.69 -21.85
CA PHE A 321 7.29 -0.63 -20.92
C PHE A 321 5.77 -0.49 -20.75
N ILE A 322 5.02 -0.47 -21.86
CA ILE A 322 3.56 -0.35 -21.82
C ILE A 322 2.92 -1.57 -21.16
N ASN A 323 3.42 -2.77 -21.42
CA ASN A 323 2.87 -3.96 -20.79
C ASN A 323 3.13 -3.97 -19.26
N ILE A 324 4.30 -3.53 -18.80
CA ILE A 324 4.59 -3.38 -17.36
C ILE A 324 3.66 -2.32 -16.72
N LEU A 325 3.48 -1.17 -17.39
CA LEU A 325 2.59 -0.11 -16.91
C LEU A 325 1.13 -0.59 -16.83
N MET A 326 0.66 -1.33 -17.84
CA MET A 326 -0.69 -1.87 -17.89
C MET A 326 -0.92 -2.89 -16.76
N VAL A 327 0.03 -3.79 -16.51
CA VAL A 327 -0.05 -4.76 -15.40
C VAL A 327 -0.12 -4.04 -14.05
N MET A 328 0.67 -2.98 -13.85
CA MET A 328 0.58 -2.13 -12.66
C MET A 328 -0.81 -1.50 -12.52
N ILE A 329 -1.37 -0.93 -13.59
CA ILE A 329 -2.72 -0.35 -13.60
C ILE A 329 -3.78 -1.39 -13.27
N PHE A 330 -3.68 -2.61 -13.83
CA PHE A 330 -4.60 -3.70 -13.54
C PHE A 330 -4.55 -4.11 -12.07
N MET A 331 -3.35 -4.26 -11.51
CA MET A 331 -3.17 -4.62 -10.12
C MET A 331 -3.79 -3.56 -9.19
N VAL A 332 -3.65 -2.27 -9.54
CA VAL A 332 -4.29 -1.16 -8.84
C VAL A 332 -5.82 -1.24 -8.96
N ILE A 333 -6.39 -1.38 -10.16
CA ILE A 333 -7.85 -1.46 -10.35
C ILE A 333 -8.47 -2.66 -9.63
N TRP A 334 -7.79 -3.81 -9.68
CA TRP A 334 -8.19 -5.04 -8.99
C TRP A 334 -8.18 -4.86 -7.46
N TYR A 335 -7.17 -4.18 -6.93
CA TYR A 335 -7.10 -3.87 -5.51
C TYR A 335 -8.19 -2.86 -5.08
N MET A 336 -8.36 -1.77 -5.84
CA MET A 336 -9.37 -0.73 -5.59
C MET A 336 -10.80 -1.28 -5.58
N THR A 337 -11.11 -2.22 -6.46
CA THR A 337 -12.44 -2.86 -6.50
C THR A 337 -12.72 -3.73 -5.29
N LYS A 338 -11.71 -4.46 -4.79
CA LYS A 338 -11.82 -5.25 -3.56
C LYS A 338 -12.10 -4.36 -2.35
N GLU A 339 -11.45 -3.21 -2.27
CA GLU A 339 -11.64 -2.28 -1.14
C GLU A 339 -12.99 -1.54 -1.21
N ARG A 340 -13.42 -1.11 -2.41
CA ARG A 340 -14.76 -0.55 -2.62
C ARG A 340 -15.86 -1.55 -2.25
N ALA A 341 -15.65 -2.84 -2.53
CA ALA A 341 -16.54 -3.91 -2.06
C ALA A 341 -16.57 -3.96 -0.53
N ALA A 342 -15.42 -3.95 0.14
CA ALA A 342 -15.39 -3.99 1.60
C ALA A 342 -16.12 -2.80 2.26
N LYS A 343 -15.95 -1.59 1.71
CA LYS A 343 -16.60 -0.36 2.22
C LYS A 343 -18.12 -0.36 2.01
N LYS A 344 -18.59 -0.73 0.81
CA LYS A 344 -20.04 -0.82 0.53
C LYS A 344 -20.69 -1.98 1.28
N SER A 345 -19.96 -3.05 1.56
CA SER A 345 -20.41 -4.19 2.40
C SER A 345 -20.76 -3.75 3.81
N HIS A 346 -19.85 -3.00 4.43
CA HIS A 346 -20.03 -2.46 5.77
C HIS A 346 -21.16 -1.41 5.84
N ALA A 347 -21.34 -0.62 4.78
CA ALA A 347 -22.46 0.31 4.69
C ALA A 347 -23.82 -0.44 4.55
N LEU A 348 -23.86 -1.54 3.81
CA LEU A 348 -25.06 -2.36 3.62
C LEU A 348 -25.43 -3.17 4.87
N SER A 349 -24.46 -3.59 5.68
CA SER A 349 -24.72 -4.32 6.93
C SER A 349 -25.37 -3.47 8.03
N MET A 350 -25.37 -2.14 7.87
CA MET A 350 -25.95 -1.17 8.81
C MET A 350 -27.32 -0.63 8.37
N LEU A 351 -27.81 -1.01 7.18
CA LEU A 351 -29.08 -0.53 6.63
C LEU A 351 -30.25 -1.49 6.94
N SER A 352 -31.47 -0.97 6.91
CA SER A 352 -32.68 -1.79 7.07
C SER A 352 -32.92 -2.66 5.81
N PRO A 353 -33.52 -3.86 5.92
CA PRO A 353 -33.72 -4.77 4.79
C PRO A 353 -34.45 -4.15 3.60
N ASP A 354 -35.39 -3.23 3.83
CA ASP A 354 -36.17 -2.56 2.78
C ASP A 354 -35.35 -1.46 2.06
N ASP A 355 -34.43 -0.82 2.77
CA ASP A 355 -33.52 0.18 2.20
C ASP A 355 -32.39 -0.46 1.38
N ILE A 356 -31.97 -1.67 1.75
CA ILE A 356 -31.01 -2.48 0.98
C ILE A 356 -31.60 -2.84 -0.39
N MET A 357 -32.89 -3.20 -0.46
CA MET A 357 -33.55 -3.50 -1.73
C MET A 357 -33.72 -2.27 -2.63
N LYS A 358 -33.86 -1.06 -2.06
CA LYS A 358 -33.93 0.19 -2.83
C LYS A 358 -32.56 0.69 -3.33
N SER A 359 -31.47 0.18 -2.76
CA SER A 359 -30.11 0.69 -3.04
C SER A 359 -29.52 0.23 -4.37
N ASP A 360 -29.93 -0.93 -4.90
CA ASP A 360 -29.50 -1.44 -6.21
C ASP A 360 -30.60 -2.32 -6.83
N PRO A 361 -31.02 -2.07 -8.08
CA PRO A 361 -32.07 -2.84 -8.75
C PRO A 361 -31.69 -4.31 -9.02
N HIS A 362 -30.43 -4.71 -8.85
CA HIS A 362 -29.98 -6.10 -8.98
C HIS A 362 -30.01 -6.88 -7.65
N ASN A 363 -30.35 -6.23 -6.53
CA ASN A 363 -30.45 -6.91 -5.25
C ASN A 363 -31.67 -7.82 -5.23
N THR A 364 -31.46 -9.09 -4.89
CA THR A 364 -32.53 -10.11 -4.90
C THR A 364 -32.74 -10.64 -3.49
N LYS A 365 -34.00 -10.67 -3.04
CA LYS A 365 -34.40 -11.27 -1.76
C LYS A 365 -34.99 -12.65 -2.00
N VAL A 366 -34.52 -13.64 -1.26
CA VAL A 366 -35.06 -15.01 -1.25
C VAL A 366 -35.63 -15.28 0.13
N ASN A 367 -36.92 -15.58 0.25
CA ASN A 367 -37.56 -15.84 1.54
C ASN A 367 -37.22 -17.23 2.06
N TYR A 368 -37.13 -17.40 3.38
CA TYR A 368 -36.80 -18.72 3.96
C TYR A 368 -37.81 -19.82 3.62
N VAL A 369 -39.09 -19.45 3.44
CA VAL A 369 -40.17 -20.37 3.04
C VAL A 369 -39.91 -21.01 1.66
N ASP A 370 -39.13 -20.33 0.81
CA ASP A 370 -38.83 -20.76 -0.54
C ASP A 370 -37.51 -21.54 -0.65
N ILE A 371 -36.73 -21.63 0.45
CA ILE A 371 -35.41 -22.26 0.49
C ILE A 371 -35.55 -23.69 1.02
N GLN A 372 -35.22 -24.67 0.18
CA GLN A 372 -35.23 -26.08 0.55
C GLN A 372 -33.89 -26.52 1.16
N GLU A 373 -32.78 -26.05 0.60
CA GLU A 373 -31.44 -26.48 1.02
C GLU A 373 -30.37 -25.46 0.59
N ILE A 374 -29.33 -25.28 1.41
CA ILE A 374 -28.11 -24.57 1.02
C ILE A 374 -26.99 -25.60 0.87
N ASN A 375 -26.48 -25.76 -0.35
CA ASN A 375 -25.37 -26.66 -0.64
C ASN A 375 -24.07 -25.88 -0.81
N ILE A 376 -23.04 -26.28 -0.06
CA ILE A 376 -21.70 -25.70 -0.13
C ILE A 376 -20.72 -26.78 -0.61
N THR A 377 -20.22 -26.64 -1.84
CA THR A 377 -19.22 -27.55 -2.42
C THR A 377 -17.94 -26.76 -2.74
N ARG A 378 -16.78 -27.11 -2.16
CA ARG A 378 -15.48 -26.43 -2.40
C ARG A 378 -15.55 -24.89 -2.36
N SER A 379 -16.20 -24.36 -1.32
CA SER A 379 -16.47 -22.92 -1.10
C SER A 379 -17.44 -22.25 -2.08
N VAL A 380 -18.13 -23.00 -2.96
CA VAL A 380 -19.18 -22.47 -3.83
C VAL A 380 -20.53 -22.68 -3.18
N ILE A 381 -21.30 -21.60 -3.02
CA ILE A 381 -22.65 -21.62 -2.46
C ILE A 381 -23.67 -21.75 -3.59
N LYS A 382 -24.54 -22.75 -3.47
CA LYS A 382 -25.76 -22.91 -4.26
C LYS A 382 -26.95 -22.98 -3.32
N ILE A 383 -28.00 -22.21 -3.62
CA ILE A 383 -29.25 -22.22 -2.84
C ILE A 383 -30.30 -22.94 -3.68
N LEU A 384 -30.89 -24.01 -3.15
CA LEU A 384 -32.01 -24.71 -3.76
C LEU A 384 -33.31 -24.03 -3.34
N THR A 385 -34.04 -23.51 -4.31
CA THR A 385 -35.37 -22.91 -4.10
C THR A 385 -36.46 -23.78 -4.72
N ASN A 386 -37.72 -23.51 -4.38
CA ASN A 386 -38.88 -24.13 -5.02
C ASN A 386 -38.89 -24.03 -6.57
N ASN A 387 -38.16 -23.05 -7.12
CA ASN A 387 -38.07 -22.80 -8.57
C ASN A 387 -36.73 -23.27 -9.19
N GLY A 388 -35.89 -24.00 -8.45
CA GLY A 388 -34.61 -24.55 -8.92
C GLY A 388 -33.36 -24.00 -8.22
N TRP A 389 -32.19 -24.39 -8.71
CA TRP A 389 -30.89 -24.05 -8.14
C TRP A 389 -30.44 -22.63 -8.53
N ILE A 390 -30.16 -21.80 -7.51
CA ILE A 390 -29.55 -20.48 -7.67
C ILE A 390 -28.06 -20.58 -7.32
N LYS A 391 -27.18 -20.36 -8.30
CA LYS A 391 -25.73 -20.31 -8.09
C LYS A 391 -25.33 -18.92 -7.61
N VAL A 392 -24.92 -18.79 -6.34
CA VAL A 392 -24.62 -17.49 -5.73
C VAL A 392 -23.19 -17.07 -5.99
N GLY A 393 -22.21 -17.94 -5.72
CA GLY A 393 -20.79 -17.66 -5.97
C GLY A 393 -19.86 -18.36 -4.99
N ARG A 394 -18.59 -17.96 -4.97
CA ARG A 394 -17.53 -18.52 -4.11
C ARG A 394 -17.30 -17.67 -2.86
N MET A 395 -17.25 -18.29 -1.69
CA MET A 395 -16.95 -17.63 -0.43
C MET A 395 -15.52 -17.10 -0.38
N SER A 396 -15.37 -15.92 0.24
CA SER A 396 -14.07 -15.29 0.47
C SER A 396 -13.27 -15.91 1.62
N SER A 397 -13.91 -16.59 2.58
CA SER A 397 -13.26 -17.18 3.76
C SER A 397 -14.09 -18.34 4.32
N TYR A 398 -13.43 -19.28 5.00
CA TYR A 398 -14.07 -20.40 5.70
C TYR A 398 -14.66 -20.00 7.07
N ASP A 399 -14.28 -18.83 7.60
CA ASP A 399 -14.78 -18.30 8.88
C ASP A 399 -16.30 -18.08 8.91
N TYR A 400 -16.93 -18.02 7.73
CA TYR A 400 -18.38 -17.85 7.58
C TYR A 400 -19.19 -19.14 7.86
N MET A 401 -18.53 -20.28 8.10
CA MET A 401 -19.17 -21.57 8.42
C MET A 401 -20.04 -21.49 9.68
N GLY A 402 -19.58 -20.80 10.73
CA GLY A 402 -20.33 -20.67 11.99
C GLY A 402 -21.62 -19.86 11.85
N ILE A 403 -21.62 -18.85 10.97
CA ILE A 403 -22.80 -18.02 10.67
C ILE A 403 -23.85 -18.81 9.90
N ILE A 404 -23.42 -19.69 9.00
CA ILE A 404 -24.33 -20.47 8.15
C ILE A 404 -24.94 -21.65 8.91
N GLN A 405 -24.18 -22.28 9.82
CA GLN A 405 -24.69 -23.31 10.72
C GLN A 405 -25.68 -22.78 11.76
N ALA A 406 -25.58 -21.49 12.12
CA ALA A 406 -26.54 -20.81 13.00
C ALA A 406 -27.84 -20.38 12.30
N SER A 407 -27.93 -20.55 10.97
CA SER A 407 -29.12 -20.25 10.18
C SER A 407 -30.21 -21.32 10.40
N PRO A 408 -31.52 -20.97 10.38
CA PRO A 408 -32.61 -21.92 10.63
C PRO A 408 -32.84 -22.97 9.53
N ILE A 409 -31.93 -23.15 8.57
CA ILE A 409 -32.09 -24.00 7.38
C ILE A 409 -31.12 -25.18 7.42
N SER A 410 -31.52 -26.34 6.89
CA SER A 410 -30.62 -27.48 6.67
C SER A 410 -29.51 -27.14 5.66
N VAL A 411 -28.26 -27.19 6.13
CA VAL A 411 -27.06 -26.95 5.33
C VAL A 411 -26.37 -28.28 5.06
N THR A 412 -26.27 -28.67 3.79
CA THR A 412 -25.53 -29.88 3.40
C THR A 412 -24.13 -29.50 2.94
N ILE A 413 -23.13 -30.03 3.64
CA ILE A 413 -21.72 -29.89 3.30
C ILE A 413 -21.31 -31.18 2.60
N GLY A 414 -21.11 -31.09 1.28
CA GLY A 414 -20.71 -32.23 0.46
C GLY A 414 -19.28 -32.09 -0.03
N ASP A 415 -18.47 -33.12 0.18
CA ASP A 415 -17.35 -33.42 -0.71
C ASP A 415 -17.92 -34.24 -1.87
N GLU A 416 -17.82 -33.74 -3.10
CA GLU A 416 -18.27 -34.49 -4.29
C GLU A 416 -17.57 -35.86 -4.33
N LYS A 417 -18.38 -36.92 -4.45
CA LYS A 417 -17.96 -38.21 -5.01
C LYS A 417 -17.66 -38.07 -6.49
#